data_AF-A0A928RK30-F1
#
_entry.id   AF-A0A928RK30-F1
#
_cell.length_a   1.000
_cell.length_b   1.000
_cell.length_c   1.000
_cell.angle_alpha   90.00
_cell.angle_beta   90.00
_cell.angle_gamma   90.00
#
_symmetry.space_group_name_H-M   'P 1'
#
loop_
_entity.id
_entity.type
_entity.pdbx_description
1 polymer ?
#
loop_
_entity_poly.entity_id
_entity_poly.type
_entity_poly.pdbx_seq_one_letter_code
_entity_poly.pdbx_strand_id
1 'polypeptide(L)'
;MNNLKFRDLRADEVDVRVATVTDSGVSLLLYKDARCDMNILDETVGINGWQRDHKELKNNIYCGVAIYDEVKGMWVTKWDCGAESYTEKEKGEASDSFKRACFNWGIGRELYTAPFIWIPNKIVKNDKGEEKKLVDIKEDKGKFKTKDRFVVFDMDVVDKQIVSLGIGNETQRSIAYTWQQKKVK
;
A
#
# COMPACT_ATOMS: atom_id res chain seq x y z
N MET A 1 7.67 20.31 18.22
CA MET A 1 6.48 19.52 17.83
C MET A 1 5.64 19.15 19.04
N ASN A 2 4.49 19.80 19.25
CA ASN A 2 3.43 19.19 20.05
C ASN A 2 2.92 17.97 19.26
N ASN A 3 3.43 16.79 19.62
CA ASN A 3 3.00 15.45 19.22
C ASN A 3 2.44 15.30 17.78
N LEU A 4 3.24 15.62 16.76
CA LEU A 4 2.86 15.38 15.36
C LEU A 4 2.64 13.88 15.15
N LYS A 5 1.38 13.49 14.95
CA LYS A 5 0.97 12.10 14.76
C LYS A 5 0.05 12.01 13.55
N PHE A 6 0.51 11.31 12.52
CA PHE A 6 -0.32 10.94 11.38
C PHE A 6 -1.29 9.82 11.77
N ARG A 7 -2.54 9.93 11.31
CA ARG A 7 -3.53 8.87 11.43
C ARG A 7 -3.10 7.62 10.65
N ASP A 8 -3.76 6.51 10.93
CA ASP A 8 -3.62 5.28 10.16
C ASP A 8 -4.41 5.39 8.84
N LEU A 9 -4.02 4.57 7.86
CA LEU A 9 -4.71 4.40 6.59
C LEU A 9 -6.05 3.71 6.82
N ARG A 10 -7.05 4.15 6.05
CA ARG A 10 -8.34 3.44 5.95
C ARG A 10 -8.27 2.38 4.84
N ALA A 11 -9.18 1.40 4.90
CA ALA A 11 -9.26 0.35 3.89
C ALA A 11 -9.37 0.90 2.45
N ASP A 12 -10.14 1.97 2.25
CA ASP A 12 -10.35 2.64 0.96
C ASP A 12 -9.13 3.43 0.45
N GLU A 13 -8.09 3.59 1.26
CA GLU A 13 -6.83 4.24 0.90
C GLU A 13 -5.70 3.25 0.58
N VAL A 14 -5.98 1.94 0.70
CA VAL A 14 -5.02 0.85 0.47
C VAL A 14 -5.36 0.11 -0.82
N ASP A 15 -4.44 0.20 -1.77
CA ASP A 15 -4.46 -0.56 -3.00
C ASP A 15 -3.81 -1.94 -2.84
N VAL A 16 -4.20 -2.87 -3.71
CA VAL A 16 -3.66 -4.23 -3.76
C VAL A 16 -3.03 -4.49 -5.12
N ARG A 17 -1.78 -4.96 -5.14
CA ARG A 17 -1.12 -5.42 -6.37
C ARG A 17 -0.76 -6.89 -6.29
N VAL A 18 -0.84 -7.55 -7.44
CA VAL A 18 -0.31 -8.90 -7.62
C VAL A 18 1.21 -8.83 -7.69
N ALA A 19 1.90 -9.58 -6.83
CA ALA A 19 3.36 -9.62 -6.77
C ALA A 19 3.94 -10.84 -7.49
N THR A 20 3.40 -12.03 -7.24
CA THR A 20 3.82 -13.27 -7.91
C THR A 20 2.60 -14.02 -8.39
N VAL A 21 2.73 -14.67 -9.53
CA VAL A 21 1.71 -15.55 -10.11
C VAL A 21 2.36 -16.90 -10.42
N THR A 22 1.76 -17.96 -9.90
CA THR A 22 2.11 -19.36 -10.19
C THR A 22 0.86 -20.11 -10.65
N ASP A 23 1.02 -21.38 -11.03
CA ASP A 23 -0.11 -22.29 -11.28
C ASP A 23 -1.03 -22.45 -10.06
N SER A 24 -0.44 -22.41 -8.88
CA SER A 24 -1.04 -22.69 -7.58
C SER A 24 -1.71 -21.50 -6.91
N GLY A 25 -1.44 -20.27 -7.38
CA GLY A 25 -2.05 -19.07 -6.80
C GLY A 25 -1.29 -17.78 -7.11
N VAL A 26 -1.66 -16.74 -6.36
CA VAL A 26 -1.01 -15.44 -6.42
C VAL A 26 -0.66 -14.92 -5.03
N SER A 27 0.46 -14.23 -4.92
CA SER A 27 0.77 -13.41 -3.75
C SER A 27 0.36 -11.95 -4.02
N LEU A 28 -0.18 -11.30 -2.99
CA LEU A 28 -0.60 -9.91 -3.06
C LEU A 28 0.26 -9.03 -2.14
N LEU A 29 0.45 -7.78 -2.52
CA LEU A 29 1.09 -6.75 -1.69
C LEU A 29 0.14 -5.56 -1.55
N LEU A 30 0.07 -5.02 -0.35
CA LEU A 30 -0.62 -3.78 -0.05
C LEU A 30 0.29 -2.59 -0.36
N TYR A 31 -0.28 -1.53 -0.91
CA TYR A 31 0.40 -0.26 -1.10
C TYR A 31 -0.59 0.90 -1.04
N LYS A 32 -0.09 2.12 -0.91
CA LYS A 32 -0.87 3.35 -1.12
C LYS A 32 -0.35 4.09 -2.34
N ASP A 33 -1.21 4.89 -2.96
CA ASP A 33 -0.80 5.86 -3.96
C ASP A 33 -0.23 7.14 -3.32
N ALA A 34 0.34 8.02 -4.14
CA ALA A 34 0.90 9.28 -3.67
C ALA A 34 -0.17 10.31 -3.26
N ARG A 35 -1.41 10.18 -3.75
CA ARG A 35 -2.51 11.10 -3.43
C ARG A 35 -2.97 10.88 -1.99
N CYS A 36 -2.98 9.63 -1.52
CA CYS A 36 -3.18 9.28 -0.12
C CYS A 36 -2.22 10.04 0.81
N ASP A 37 -0.92 10.05 0.49
CA ASP A 37 0.07 10.79 1.29
C ASP A 37 -0.17 12.30 1.30
N MET A 38 -0.50 12.89 0.13
CA MET A 38 -0.80 14.32 0.01
C MET A 38 -2.01 14.70 0.87
N ASN A 39 -3.09 13.91 0.81
CA ASN A 39 -4.29 14.14 1.61
C ASN A 39 -3.98 14.07 3.11
N ILE A 40 -3.21 13.07 3.55
CA ILE A 40 -2.85 12.93 4.97
C ILE A 40 -1.95 14.07 5.45
N LEU A 41 -1.03 14.56 4.60
CA LEU A 41 -0.21 15.73 4.90
C LEU A 41 -1.09 16.98 5.03
N ASP A 42 -1.98 17.22 4.06
CA ASP A 42 -2.91 18.36 4.08
C ASP A 42 -3.84 18.33 5.30
N GLU A 43 -4.37 17.15 5.65
CA GLU A 43 -5.22 16.94 6.83
C GLU A 43 -4.48 17.22 8.15
N THR A 44 -3.19 16.85 8.23
CA THR A 44 -2.43 16.87 9.50
C THR A 44 -1.70 18.19 9.74
N VAL A 45 -1.10 18.77 8.70
CA VAL A 45 -0.26 19.98 8.82
C VAL A 45 -0.76 21.14 7.94
N GLY A 46 -1.82 20.94 7.16
CA GLY A 46 -2.34 21.93 6.22
C GLY A 46 -1.52 22.01 4.93
N ILE A 47 -2.15 22.50 3.85
CA ILE A 47 -1.53 22.62 2.52
C ILE A 47 -0.23 23.44 2.50
N ASN A 48 -0.07 24.37 3.43
CA ASN A 48 1.13 25.20 3.57
C ASN A 48 2.13 24.67 4.61
N GLY A 49 1.79 23.60 5.34
CA GLY A 49 2.61 23.04 6.43
C GLY A 49 3.62 21.99 5.99
N TRP A 50 3.62 21.64 4.71
CA TRP A 50 4.57 20.69 4.12
C TRP A 50 5.12 21.16 2.78
N GLN A 51 6.29 20.62 2.41
CA GLN A 51 6.94 20.86 1.12
C GLN A 51 7.45 19.56 0.52
N ARG A 52 7.51 19.51 -0.81
CA ARG A 52 8.07 18.42 -1.60
C ARG A 52 9.20 18.95 -2.48
N ASP A 53 10.36 18.32 -2.38
CA ASP A 53 11.52 18.59 -3.22
C ASP A 53 12.01 17.29 -3.86
N HIS A 54 12.49 17.35 -5.09
CA HIS A 54 13.08 16.20 -5.78
C HIS A 54 14.48 16.53 -6.27
N LYS A 55 15.40 15.60 -6.03
CA LYS A 55 16.80 15.73 -6.43
C LYS A 55 17.29 14.44 -7.04
N GLU A 56 17.98 14.54 -8.15
CA GLU A 56 18.71 13.41 -8.69
C GLU A 56 20.08 13.32 -8.00
N LEU A 57 20.35 12.18 -7.36
CA LEU A 57 21.63 11.89 -6.71
C LEU A 57 22.09 10.49 -7.13
N LYS A 58 23.28 10.42 -7.75
CA LYS A 58 23.86 9.17 -8.26
C LYS A 58 22.91 8.43 -9.22
N ASN A 59 22.28 9.17 -10.14
CA ASN A 59 21.32 8.65 -11.12
C ASN A 59 20.09 7.97 -10.49
N ASN A 60 19.66 8.43 -9.31
CA ASN A 60 18.41 8.00 -8.68
C ASN A 60 17.67 9.23 -8.16
N ILE A 61 16.35 9.23 -8.29
CA ILE A 61 15.47 10.30 -7.81
C ILE A 61 15.23 10.13 -6.31
N TYR A 62 15.71 11.10 -5.55
CA TYR A 62 15.40 11.27 -4.14
C TYR A 62 14.27 12.29 -3.98
N CYS A 63 13.38 12.03 -3.04
CA CYS A 63 12.36 12.98 -2.63
C CYS A 63 12.58 13.39 -1.18
N GLY A 64 12.53 14.70 -0.93
CA GLY A 64 12.54 15.29 0.39
C GLY A 64 11.15 15.78 0.73
N VAL A 65 10.57 15.26 1.82
CA VAL A 65 9.32 15.79 2.39
C VAL A 65 9.68 16.57 3.64
N ALA A 66 9.40 17.87 3.61
CA ALA A 66 9.67 18.77 4.73
C ALA A 66 8.38 19.16 5.43
N ILE A 67 8.41 19.24 6.76
CA ILE A 67 7.31 19.72 7.60
C ILE A 67 7.85 20.82 8.49
N TYR A 68 7.09 21.91 8.64
CA TYR A 68 7.49 23.04 9.46
C TYR A 68 7.29 22.73 10.95
N ASP A 69 8.37 22.78 11.74
CA ASP A 69 8.30 22.65 13.20
C ASP A 69 8.19 24.05 13.81
N GLU A 70 6.97 24.49 14.09
CA GLU A 70 6.69 25.82 14.67
C GLU A 70 7.45 26.08 15.97
N VAL A 71 7.69 25.04 16.79
CA VAL A 71 8.42 25.17 18.06
C VAL A 71 9.88 25.52 17.82
N LYS A 72 10.47 25.01 16.73
CA LYS A 72 11.86 25.26 16.36
C LYS A 72 12.03 26.36 15.31
N GLY A 73 10.93 26.82 14.71
CA GLY A 73 10.93 27.81 13.64
C GLY A 73 11.62 27.35 12.36
N MET A 74 11.67 26.03 12.08
CA MET A 74 12.41 25.49 10.94
C MET A 74 11.71 24.35 10.23
N TRP A 75 12.06 24.16 8.96
CA TRP A 75 11.70 22.98 8.18
C TRP A 75 12.56 21.79 8.58
N VAL A 76 11.92 20.70 8.98
CA VAL A 76 12.58 19.40 9.16
C VAL A 76 12.28 18.57 7.92
N THR A 77 13.29 18.01 7.26
CA THR A 77 13.12 17.23 6.02
C THR A 77 13.50 15.77 6.23
N LYS A 78 12.71 14.85 5.68
CA LYS A 78 13.07 13.43 5.55
C LYS A 78 13.22 13.10 4.07
N TRP A 79 14.32 12.44 3.73
CA TRP A 79 14.67 12.08 2.37
C TRP A 79 14.61 10.57 2.20
N ASP A 80 14.20 10.11 1.02
CA ASP A 80 14.33 8.71 0.60
C ASP A 80 14.46 8.63 -0.93
N CYS A 81 15.00 7.51 -1.43
CA CYS A 81 15.15 7.25 -2.86
C CYS A 81 14.00 6.41 -3.40
N GLY A 82 13.72 6.55 -4.70
CA GLY A 82 12.75 5.72 -5.40
C GLY A 82 13.41 4.48 -5.99
N ALA A 83 12.59 3.48 -6.28
CA ALA A 83 12.96 2.42 -7.20
C ALA A 83 12.33 2.67 -8.58
N GLU A 84 13.10 2.45 -9.66
CA GLU A 84 12.58 2.53 -11.02
C GLU A 84 11.39 1.57 -11.22
N SER A 85 10.33 2.08 -11.83
CA SER A 85 9.20 1.25 -12.25
C SER A 85 9.41 0.65 -13.65
N TYR A 86 8.74 -0.46 -13.97
CA TYR A 86 8.83 -1.09 -15.30
C TYR A 86 8.12 -0.30 -16.42
N THR A 87 7.26 0.67 -16.09
CA THR A 87 6.43 1.45 -17.02
C THR A 87 6.45 2.93 -16.61
N GLU A 88 6.92 3.82 -17.49
CA GLU A 88 7.16 5.24 -17.16
C GLU A 88 8.13 5.43 -15.97
N LYS A 89 9.35 4.89 -16.14
CA LYS A 89 10.44 4.83 -15.15
C LYS A 89 10.53 6.06 -14.23
N GLU A 90 10.69 7.25 -14.81
CA GLU A 90 10.89 8.50 -14.09
C GLU A 90 9.70 8.91 -13.22
N LYS A 91 8.46 8.79 -13.72
CA LYS A 91 7.26 9.14 -12.95
C LYS A 91 7.00 8.15 -11.81
N GLY A 92 7.27 6.87 -12.06
CA GLY A 92 7.17 5.83 -11.05
C GLY A 92 8.16 6.04 -9.91
N GLU A 93 9.41 6.35 -10.25
CA GLU A 93 10.48 6.59 -9.28
C GLU A 93 10.26 7.86 -8.44
N ALA A 94 9.79 8.95 -9.06
CA ALA A 94 9.45 10.19 -8.35
C ALA A 94 8.26 10.04 -7.39
N SER A 95 7.33 9.13 -7.69
CA SER A 95 6.20 8.80 -6.81
C SER A 95 6.62 7.86 -5.69
N ASP A 96 7.43 6.85 -6.00
CA ASP A 96 7.95 5.90 -5.01
C ASP A 96 8.83 6.59 -3.97
N SER A 97 9.79 7.41 -4.40
CA SER A 97 10.63 8.22 -3.51
C SER A 97 9.81 9.10 -2.56
N PHE A 98 8.75 9.74 -3.06
CA PHE A 98 7.84 10.55 -2.23
C PHE A 98 7.12 9.71 -1.18
N LYS A 99 6.51 8.58 -1.57
CA LYS A 99 5.83 7.69 -0.63
C LYS A 99 6.79 7.15 0.44
N ARG A 100 8.04 6.89 0.07
CA ARG A 100 9.10 6.44 0.98
C ARG A 100 9.54 7.53 1.96
N ALA A 101 9.70 8.76 1.50
CA ALA A 101 9.90 9.90 2.40
C ALA A 101 8.73 10.10 3.37
N CYS A 102 7.48 9.86 2.95
CA CYS A 102 6.31 9.88 3.83
C CYS A 102 6.30 8.71 4.85
N PHE A 103 6.80 7.52 4.49
CA PHE A 103 7.00 6.44 5.47
C PHE A 103 7.98 6.87 6.58
N ASN A 104 9.01 7.65 6.26
CA ASN A 104 9.94 8.19 7.26
C ASN A 104 9.28 9.17 8.24
N TRP A 105 8.16 9.79 7.84
CA TRP A 105 7.29 10.60 8.71
C TRP A 105 6.27 9.80 9.51
N GLY A 106 5.99 8.55 9.12
CA GLY A 106 5.06 7.67 9.82
C GLY A 106 3.76 7.38 9.07
N ILE A 107 3.59 7.90 7.86
CA ILE A 107 2.37 7.72 7.06
C ILE A 107 2.40 6.34 6.39
N GLY A 108 1.45 5.46 6.73
CA GLY A 108 1.32 4.13 6.12
C GLY A 108 2.36 3.11 6.54
N ARG A 109 3.01 3.28 7.70
CA ARG A 109 3.99 2.29 8.23
C ARG A 109 3.34 0.95 8.57
N GLU A 110 2.07 0.96 8.91
CA GLU A 110 1.25 -0.22 9.16
C GLU A 110 1.21 -1.18 7.97
N LEU A 111 1.40 -0.70 6.73
CA LEU A 111 1.47 -1.57 5.55
C LEU A 111 2.61 -2.60 5.62
N TYR A 112 3.70 -2.28 6.34
CA TYR A 112 4.82 -3.20 6.56
C TYR A 112 4.51 -4.32 7.57
N THR A 113 3.37 -4.24 8.27
CA THR A 113 2.92 -5.23 9.25
C THR A 113 1.89 -6.20 8.66
N ALA A 114 1.53 -6.03 7.39
CA ALA A 114 0.58 -6.90 6.71
C ALA A 114 1.06 -8.37 6.74
N PRO A 115 0.15 -9.33 6.93
CA PRO A 115 0.50 -10.75 6.84
C PRO A 115 0.92 -11.11 5.41
N PHE A 116 1.51 -12.30 5.23
CA PHE A 116 1.67 -12.86 3.90
C PHE A 116 0.28 -13.17 3.31
N ILE A 117 -0.05 -12.52 2.19
CA ILE A 117 -1.34 -12.66 1.51
C ILE A 117 -1.16 -13.60 0.32
N TRP A 118 -1.75 -14.80 0.45
CA TRP A 118 -1.76 -15.82 -0.61
C TRP A 118 -3.19 -16.15 -1.02
N ILE A 119 -3.47 -16.01 -2.31
CA ILE A 119 -4.75 -16.40 -2.91
C ILE A 119 -4.53 -17.69 -3.69
N PRO A 120 -5.00 -18.85 -3.19
CA PRO A 120 -4.84 -20.11 -3.91
C PRO A 120 -5.74 -20.13 -5.15
N ASN A 121 -5.26 -20.77 -6.21
CA ASN A 121 -6.03 -21.08 -7.41
C ASN A 121 -7.06 -22.18 -7.10
N LYS A 122 -8.15 -21.81 -6.43
CA LYS A 122 -9.21 -22.73 -6.01
C LYS A 122 -10.60 -22.15 -6.26
N ILE A 123 -11.57 -23.05 -6.34
CA ILE A 123 -13.00 -22.74 -6.37
C ILE A 123 -13.56 -22.92 -4.96
N VAL A 124 -14.38 -21.97 -4.52
CA VAL A 124 -15.12 -22.01 -3.26
C VAL A 124 -16.61 -21.83 -3.54
N LYS A 125 -17.47 -22.31 -2.64
CA LYS A 125 -18.91 -22.03 -2.71
C LYS A 125 -19.23 -20.82 -1.84
N ASN A 126 -20.05 -19.90 -2.35
CA ASN A 126 -20.61 -18.84 -1.54
C ASN A 126 -21.80 -19.34 -0.69
N ASP A 127 -22.38 -18.47 0.13
CA ASP A 127 -23.52 -18.79 1.00
C ASP A 127 -24.77 -19.27 0.24
N LYS A 128 -24.85 -18.99 -1.07
CA LYS A 128 -25.91 -19.44 -1.97
C LYS A 128 -25.58 -20.76 -2.67
N GLY A 129 -24.44 -21.37 -2.35
CA GLY A 129 -23.94 -22.60 -2.97
C GLY A 129 -23.31 -22.42 -4.35
N GLU A 130 -23.19 -21.18 -4.85
CA GLU A 130 -22.60 -20.89 -6.16
C GLU A 130 -21.08 -21.01 -6.11
N GLU A 131 -20.51 -21.67 -7.11
CA GLU A 131 -19.07 -21.84 -7.23
C GLU A 131 -18.39 -20.57 -7.78
N LYS A 132 -17.37 -20.11 -7.06
CA LYS A 132 -16.56 -18.94 -7.37
C LYS A 132 -15.08 -19.28 -7.31
N LYS A 133 -14.34 -18.91 -8.34
CA LYS A 133 -12.87 -18.91 -8.27
C LYS A 133 -12.42 -17.79 -7.34
N LEU A 134 -11.39 -18.03 -6.53
CA LEU A 134 -10.75 -16.96 -5.78
C LEU A 134 -9.83 -16.09 -6.63
N VAL A 135 -9.27 -16.69 -7.69
CA VAL A 135 -8.44 -16.03 -8.70
C VAL A 135 -8.52 -16.81 -10.01
N ASP A 136 -8.57 -16.12 -11.15
CA ASP A 136 -8.40 -16.70 -12.48
C ASP A 136 -6.94 -16.54 -12.94
N ILE A 137 -6.28 -17.67 -13.16
CA ILE A 137 -4.89 -17.74 -13.61
C ILE A 137 -4.86 -18.37 -15.00
N LYS A 138 -4.15 -17.73 -15.92
CA LYS A 138 -3.95 -18.21 -17.29
C LYS A 138 -2.47 -18.41 -17.54
N GLU A 139 -2.13 -19.51 -18.19
CA GLU A 139 -0.80 -19.75 -18.72
C GLU A 139 -0.69 -19.16 -20.13
N ASP A 140 0.38 -18.42 -20.39
CA ASP A 140 0.73 -17.86 -21.69
C ASP A 140 2.23 -18.09 -21.92
N LYS A 141 2.56 -19.01 -22.83
CA LYS A 141 3.93 -19.39 -23.21
C LYS A 141 4.80 -19.76 -21.98
N GLY A 142 4.30 -20.62 -21.10
CA GLY A 142 5.01 -21.06 -19.89
C GLY A 142 5.06 -20.02 -18.77
N LYS A 143 4.36 -18.89 -18.89
CA LYS A 143 4.24 -17.87 -17.83
C LYS A 143 2.81 -17.76 -17.35
N PHE A 144 2.62 -17.83 -16.04
CA PHE A 144 1.31 -17.62 -15.42
C PHE A 144 1.02 -16.13 -15.26
N LYS A 145 -0.21 -15.74 -15.56
CA LYS A 145 -0.71 -14.36 -15.45
C LYS A 145 -2.13 -14.37 -14.90
N THR A 146 -2.49 -13.31 -14.19
CA THR A 146 -3.88 -13.00 -13.85
C THR A 146 -4.21 -11.59 -14.30
N LYS A 147 -5.49 -11.36 -14.63
CA LYS A 147 -6.04 -10.02 -14.88
C LYS A 147 -7.03 -9.60 -13.79
N ASP A 148 -7.13 -10.40 -12.74
CA ASP A 148 -8.07 -10.15 -11.66
C ASP A 148 -7.68 -8.90 -10.87
N ARG A 149 -8.69 -8.18 -10.41
CA ARG A 149 -8.56 -6.97 -9.60
C ARG A 149 -8.92 -7.27 -8.15
N PHE A 150 -8.04 -6.86 -7.25
CA PHE A 150 -8.19 -7.06 -5.82
C PHE A 150 -8.35 -5.72 -5.11
N VAL A 151 -9.18 -5.69 -4.08
CA VAL A 151 -9.46 -4.50 -3.28
C VAL A 151 -9.48 -4.86 -1.80
N VAL A 152 -8.97 -3.96 -0.95
CA VAL A 152 -9.19 -4.06 0.50
C VAL A 152 -10.60 -3.57 0.79
N PHE A 153 -11.45 -4.42 1.37
CA PHE A 153 -12.81 -4.03 1.78
C PHE A 153 -12.94 -3.86 3.29
N ASP A 154 -11.99 -4.39 4.06
CA ASP A 154 -11.97 -4.33 5.51
C ASP A 154 -10.51 -4.32 6.00
N MET A 155 -10.20 -3.44 6.96
CA MET A 155 -8.87 -3.34 7.57
C MET A 155 -8.94 -2.56 8.88
N ASP A 156 -8.48 -3.17 9.96
CA ASP A 156 -8.27 -2.51 11.25
C ASP A 156 -6.78 -2.37 11.56
N VAL A 157 -6.43 -1.23 12.15
CA VAL A 157 -5.07 -0.91 12.60
C VAL A 157 -5.09 -0.58 14.08
N VAL A 158 -4.20 -1.21 14.86
CA VAL A 158 -3.98 -0.93 16.29
C VAL A 158 -2.48 -0.74 16.50
N ASP A 159 -2.09 0.35 17.15
CA ASP A 159 -0.69 0.68 17.44
C ASP A 159 0.23 0.59 16.21
N LYS A 160 -0.24 1.11 15.07
CA LYS A 160 0.46 1.08 13.77
C LYS A 160 0.67 -0.35 13.21
N GLN A 161 -0.11 -1.32 13.65
CA GLN A 161 -0.11 -2.69 13.13
C GLN A 161 -1.47 -3.06 12.56
N ILE A 162 -1.49 -3.67 11.38
CA ILE A 162 -2.70 -4.25 10.80
C ILE A 162 -3.08 -5.47 11.64
N VAL A 163 -4.29 -5.45 12.21
CA VAL A 163 -4.81 -6.52 13.08
C VAL A 163 -5.97 -7.30 12.44
N SER A 164 -6.59 -6.75 11.41
CA SER A 164 -7.57 -7.43 10.56
C SER A 164 -7.39 -6.99 9.11
N LEU A 165 -7.69 -7.89 8.17
CA LEU A 165 -7.59 -7.61 6.74
C LEU A 165 -8.58 -8.47 5.94
N GLY A 166 -9.44 -7.82 5.17
CA GLY A 166 -10.34 -8.42 4.19
C GLY A 166 -10.02 -7.93 2.78
N ILE A 167 -9.73 -8.87 1.87
CA ILE A 167 -9.47 -8.58 0.46
C ILE A 167 -10.50 -9.29 -0.41
N GLY A 168 -11.15 -8.53 -1.29
CA GLY A 168 -12.07 -9.00 -2.30
C GLY A 168 -11.37 -9.15 -3.65
N ASN A 169 -11.85 -10.08 -4.47
CA ASN A 169 -11.56 -10.13 -5.90
C ASN A 169 -12.79 -9.62 -6.65
N GLU A 170 -12.71 -8.40 -7.19
CA GLU A 170 -13.82 -7.76 -7.89
C GLU A 170 -14.16 -8.46 -9.20
N THR A 171 -13.15 -9.02 -9.88
CA THR A 171 -13.33 -9.72 -11.15
C THR A 171 -14.14 -11.01 -10.96
N GLN A 172 -13.83 -11.76 -9.91
CA GLN A 172 -14.55 -13.01 -9.59
C GLN A 172 -15.81 -12.77 -8.75
N ARG A 173 -15.95 -11.58 -8.15
CA ARG A 173 -16.98 -11.21 -7.18
C ARG A 173 -16.99 -12.18 -5.99
N SER A 174 -15.84 -12.34 -5.37
CA SER A 174 -15.61 -13.24 -4.24
C SER A 174 -14.76 -12.58 -3.16
N ILE A 175 -14.92 -13.02 -1.92
CA ILE A 175 -13.95 -12.73 -0.86
C ILE A 175 -12.72 -13.61 -1.12
N ALA A 176 -11.58 -12.98 -1.41
CA ALA A 176 -10.36 -13.67 -1.79
C ALA A 176 -9.52 -14.07 -0.57
N TYR A 177 -9.49 -13.21 0.46
CA TYR A 177 -8.69 -13.41 1.66
C TYR A 177 -9.32 -12.70 2.85
N THR A 178 -9.27 -13.35 4.01
CA THR A 178 -9.64 -12.77 5.29
C THR A 178 -8.62 -13.21 6.33
N TRP A 179 -8.16 -12.27 7.14
CA TRP A 179 -7.20 -12.54 8.21
C TRP A 179 -7.51 -11.68 9.43
N GLN A 180 -7.27 -12.24 10.60
CA GLN A 180 -7.33 -11.54 11.86
C GLN A 180 -6.18 -12.00 12.74
N GLN A 181 -5.49 -11.06 13.37
CA GLN A 181 -4.42 -11.36 14.31
C GLN A 181 -5.00 -12.13 15.50
N LYS A 182 -4.41 -13.28 15.81
CA LYS A 182 -4.79 -14.04 17.01
C LYS A 182 -4.39 -13.23 18.23
N LYS A 183 -5.35 -12.95 19.13
CA LYS A 183 -5.03 -12.42 20.46
C LYS A 183 -4.07 -13.39 21.13
N VAL A 184 -2.87 -12.93 21.45
CA VAL A 184 -1.96 -13.66 22.35
C VAL A 184 -2.67 -13.70 23.70
N LYS A 185 -3.01 -14.90 24.17
CA LYS A 185 -3.58 -15.10 25.51
C LYS A 185 -2.52 -14.87 26.58
#